data_AF-A0A3D0SXR2-F1
#
_entry.id   AF-A0A3D0SXR2-F1
#
_cell.length_a   1.000
_cell.length_b   1.000
_cell.length_c   1.000
_cell.angle_alpha   90.00
_cell.angle_beta   90.00
_cell.angle_gamma   90.00
#
_symmetry.space_group_name_H-M   'P 1'
#
loop_
_entity.id
_entity.type
_entity.pdbx_description
1 polymer ?
#
loop_
_entity_poly.entity_id
_entity_poly.type
_entity_poly.pdbx_seq_one_letter_code
_entity_poly.pdbx_strand_id
1 'polypeptide(L)'
;MPRPRKSLINLSDTPYYHCVSRCVRRAYLCGEDNQTGRSYEHRRQWVEERLLFLAEVFCVDVCAYAVMSNHTHVVLRINKQKADSLSVKDIIRRWHRLYKGMLLSQRYIDDAESTTLSNAEIETVHSLAEIYRKRLYDISWFMRLLNEYIARRANKEDDCTGHFWEGRFKSQALLDEASLAACMAYVDLNPVRACLADT
;
A
#
# COMPACT_ATOMS: atom_id res chain seq x y z
N MET A 1 -20.99 -1.10 16.29
CA MET A 1 -20.77 -1.43 14.86
C MET A 1 -19.46 -0.82 14.39
N PRO A 2 -18.62 -1.54 13.61
CA PRO A 2 -17.43 -0.95 13.02
C PRO A 2 -17.81 0.16 12.05
N ARG A 3 -17.25 1.36 12.23
CA ARG A 3 -17.50 2.52 11.34
C ARG A 3 -16.78 2.32 10.00
N PRO A 4 -17.37 2.74 8.87
CA PRO A 4 -16.74 2.60 7.55
C PRO A 4 -15.45 3.44 7.47
N ARG A 5 -14.37 2.95 6.85
CA ARG A 5 -13.06 3.65 6.84
C ARG A 5 -13.07 5.06 6.24
N LYS A 6 -14.00 5.37 5.34
CA LYS A 6 -14.19 6.75 4.87
C LYS A 6 -14.50 7.74 6.01
N SER A 7 -14.96 7.24 7.16
CA SER A 7 -15.20 8.03 8.38
C SER A 7 -14.11 7.84 9.44
N LEU A 8 -13.04 7.06 9.15
CA LEU A 8 -11.89 6.85 10.03
C LEU A 8 -10.62 7.53 9.51
N ILE A 9 -10.61 7.92 8.23
CA ILE A 9 -9.54 8.71 7.61
C ILE A 9 -10.05 10.14 7.51
N ASN A 10 -9.48 11.04 8.28
CA ASN A 10 -9.76 12.46 8.23
C ASN A 10 -8.47 13.25 8.12
N LEU A 11 -8.23 13.83 6.94
CA LEU A 11 -7.04 14.62 6.66
C LEU A 11 -7.05 15.98 7.36
N SER A 12 -8.20 16.45 7.89
CA SER A 12 -8.21 17.64 8.75
C SER A 12 -7.57 17.38 10.11
N ASP A 13 -7.61 16.13 10.57
CA ASP A 13 -7.15 15.76 11.91
C ASP A 13 -5.68 15.31 11.87
N THR A 14 -5.34 14.42 10.93
CA THR A 14 -3.95 14.00 10.71
C THR A 14 -3.76 13.34 9.34
N PRO A 15 -2.59 13.51 8.70
CA PRO A 15 -2.20 12.71 7.54
C PRO A 15 -1.56 11.37 7.93
N TYR A 16 -1.28 11.09 9.21
CA TYR A 16 -0.53 9.92 9.65
C TYR A 16 -1.44 8.79 10.17
N TYR A 17 -1.20 7.57 9.70
CA TYR A 17 -1.98 6.39 10.05
C TYR A 17 -1.10 5.16 10.26
N HIS A 18 -1.33 4.47 11.38
CA HIS A 18 -0.78 3.15 11.63
C HIS A 18 -1.72 2.07 11.10
N CYS A 19 -1.22 1.28 10.15
CA CYS A 19 -1.95 0.22 9.47
C CYS A 19 -1.43 -1.15 9.88
N VAL A 20 -2.34 -2.09 10.15
CA VAL A 20 -1.99 -3.46 10.56
C VAL A 20 -2.78 -4.50 9.76
N SER A 21 -2.11 -5.43 9.11
CA SER A 21 -2.72 -6.57 8.41
C SER A 21 -2.26 -7.87 9.03
N ARG A 22 -3.19 -8.75 9.44
CA ARG A 22 -2.88 -10.04 10.08
C ARG A 22 -3.29 -11.21 9.20
N CYS A 23 -2.44 -12.22 9.11
CA CYS A 23 -2.70 -13.47 8.41
C CYS A 23 -3.69 -14.37 9.15
N VAL A 24 -4.31 -15.29 8.43
CA VAL A 24 -5.12 -16.40 8.99
C VAL A 24 -4.51 -17.75 8.65
N ARG A 25 -5.14 -18.81 9.16
CA ARG A 25 -4.78 -20.21 8.87
C ARG A 25 -3.34 -20.57 9.26
N ARG A 26 -2.77 -19.86 10.24
CA ARG A 26 -1.35 -19.96 10.61
C ARG A 26 -0.41 -19.77 9.40
N ALA A 27 -0.83 -19.00 8.40
CA ALA A 27 0.03 -18.64 7.29
C ALA A 27 1.15 -17.70 7.77
N TYR A 28 2.35 -17.89 7.24
CA TYR A 28 3.52 -17.11 7.58
C TYR A 28 3.82 -16.05 6.50
N LEU A 29 4.13 -14.84 6.95
CA LEU A 29 4.69 -13.73 6.17
C LEU A 29 6.22 -13.73 6.15
N CYS A 30 6.84 -14.30 7.19
CA CYS A 30 8.27 -14.50 7.33
C CYS A 30 8.54 -15.42 8.53
N GLY A 31 9.81 -15.70 8.81
CA GLY A 31 10.23 -16.60 9.89
C GLY A 31 10.10 -18.08 9.52
N GLU A 32 10.33 -18.93 10.51
CA GLU A 32 10.31 -20.38 10.39
C GLU A 32 9.05 -20.96 11.05
N ASP A 33 8.45 -21.95 10.38
CA ASP A 33 7.37 -22.71 10.98
C ASP A 33 7.92 -23.83 11.88
N ASN A 34 7.85 -23.63 13.19
CA ASN A 34 8.36 -24.57 14.19
C ASN A 34 7.74 -25.98 14.11
N GLN A 35 6.61 -26.17 13.43
CA GLN A 35 5.98 -27.48 13.27
C GLN A 35 6.54 -28.27 12.08
N THR A 36 6.90 -27.57 11.00
CA THR A 36 7.33 -28.20 9.75
C THR A 36 8.81 -27.99 9.45
N GLY A 37 9.48 -27.08 10.16
CA GLY A 37 10.84 -26.62 9.88
C GLY A 37 10.95 -25.80 8.59
N ARG A 38 9.82 -25.46 7.95
CA ARG A 38 9.83 -24.72 6.70
C ARG A 38 10.09 -23.24 6.98
N SER A 39 11.13 -22.71 6.35
CA SER A 39 11.40 -21.27 6.36
C SER A 39 10.55 -20.54 5.33
N TYR A 40 9.95 -19.43 5.77
CA TYR A 40 9.21 -18.47 4.97
C TYR A 40 9.89 -17.10 4.96
N GLU A 41 11.12 -17.01 5.47
CA GLU A 41 11.84 -15.76 5.70
C GLU A 41 11.98 -14.92 4.42
N HIS A 42 12.13 -15.56 3.26
CA HIS A 42 12.19 -14.91 1.95
C HIS A 42 10.95 -14.07 1.61
N ARG A 43 9.79 -14.36 2.21
CA ARG A 43 8.55 -13.58 2.01
C ARG A 43 8.63 -12.20 2.65
N ARG A 44 9.53 -11.97 3.63
CA ARG A 44 9.79 -10.63 4.20
C ARG A 44 10.16 -9.65 3.09
N GLN A 45 11.13 -10.04 2.27
CA GLN A 45 11.59 -9.24 1.14
C GLN A 45 10.45 -8.93 0.15
N TRP A 46 9.53 -9.87 -0.08
CA TRP A 46 8.38 -9.61 -0.97
C TRP A 46 7.49 -8.49 -0.44
N VAL A 47 7.29 -8.41 0.87
CA VAL A 47 6.51 -7.36 1.52
C VAL A 47 7.25 -6.02 1.39
N GLU A 48 8.54 -6.01 1.71
CA GLU A 48 9.38 -4.80 1.68
C GLU A 48 9.48 -4.20 0.28
N GLU A 49 9.86 -4.99 -0.72
CA GLU A 49 9.96 -4.56 -2.11
C GLU A 49 8.62 -4.02 -2.62
N ARG A 50 7.52 -4.71 -2.30
CA ARG A 50 6.19 -4.28 -2.73
C ARG A 50 5.80 -2.97 -2.07
N LEU A 51 6.09 -2.79 -0.79
CA LEU A 51 5.77 -1.60 -0.02
C LEU A 51 6.57 -0.39 -0.54
N LEU A 52 7.87 -0.53 -0.79
CA LEU A 52 8.72 0.51 -1.37
C LEU A 52 8.27 0.87 -2.80
N PHE A 53 7.98 -0.13 -3.63
CA PHE A 53 7.42 0.11 -4.96
C PHE A 53 6.11 0.91 -4.91
N LEU A 54 5.19 0.57 -4.00
CA LEU A 54 3.95 1.31 -3.85
C LEU A 54 4.19 2.74 -3.36
N ALA A 55 5.16 2.97 -2.46
CA ALA A 55 5.53 4.30 -1.99
C ALA A 55 6.07 5.21 -3.11
N GLU A 56 6.79 4.65 -4.08
CA GLU A 56 7.24 5.40 -5.25
C GLU A 56 6.08 5.79 -6.18
N VAL A 57 5.08 4.90 -6.32
CA VAL A 57 3.95 5.10 -7.23
C VAL A 57 2.92 6.04 -6.62
N PHE A 58 2.53 5.81 -5.37
CA PHE A 58 1.50 6.56 -4.65
C PHE A 58 2.03 7.93 -4.17
N CYS A 59 1.08 8.79 -3.81
CA CYS A 59 1.30 9.98 -3.02
C CYS A 59 1.03 9.67 -1.54
N VAL A 60 1.62 8.56 -1.08
CA VAL A 60 1.56 8.09 0.31
C VAL A 60 3.00 7.73 0.68
N ASP A 61 3.52 8.39 1.71
CA ASP A 61 4.86 8.14 2.21
C ASP A 61 4.78 6.99 3.23
N VAL A 62 5.78 6.09 3.21
CA VAL A 62 5.95 5.09 4.26
C VAL A 62 6.94 5.66 5.27
N CYS A 63 6.48 5.90 6.49
CA CYS A 63 7.30 6.46 7.56
C CYS A 63 8.10 5.37 8.30
N ALA A 64 7.46 4.24 8.58
CA ALA A 64 8.06 3.09 9.25
C ALA A 64 7.29 1.82 8.88
N TYR A 65 7.93 0.65 8.94
CA TYR A 65 7.25 -0.62 8.79
C TYR A 65 7.94 -1.75 9.56
N ALA A 66 7.18 -2.78 9.90
CA ALA A 66 7.70 -4.04 10.43
C ALA A 66 6.91 -5.21 9.85
N VAL A 67 7.64 -6.24 9.43
CA VAL A 67 7.07 -7.50 8.95
C VAL A 67 7.32 -8.54 10.03
N MET A 68 6.24 -8.93 10.71
CA MET A 68 6.25 -9.99 11.71
C MET A 68 5.84 -11.30 11.03
N SER A 69 6.09 -12.43 11.70
CA SER A 69 5.80 -13.75 11.13
C SER A 69 4.35 -13.95 10.66
N ASN A 70 3.38 -13.25 11.25
CA ASN A 70 1.96 -13.40 10.90
C ASN A 70 1.20 -12.07 10.74
N HIS A 71 1.86 -10.92 10.80
CA HIS A 71 1.23 -9.62 10.54
C HIS A 71 2.24 -8.56 10.10
N THR A 72 1.74 -7.50 9.47
CA THR A 72 2.53 -6.30 9.16
C THR A 72 2.09 -5.13 10.01
N HIS A 73 3.03 -4.27 10.37
CA HIS A 73 2.80 -2.91 10.85
C HIS A 73 3.35 -1.94 9.81
N VAL A 74 2.56 -0.94 9.41
CA VAL A 74 3.00 0.08 8.44
C VAL A 74 2.49 1.44 8.90
N VAL A 75 3.39 2.40 9.10
CA VAL A 75 3.06 3.79 9.37
C VAL A 75 3.09 4.55 8.05
N LEU A 76 1.94 5.08 7.65
CA LEU A 76 1.73 5.77 6.39
C LEU A 76 1.43 7.25 6.64
N ARG A 77 1.93 8.11 5.76
CA ARG A 77 1.57 9.53 5.69
C ARG A 77 0.91 9.82 4.35
N ILE A 78 -0.32 10.33 4.38
CA ILE A 78 -1.05 10.74 3.18
C ILE A 78 -0.52 12.08 2.70
N ASN A 79 0.01 12.14 1.48
CA ASN A 79 0.55 13.36 0.89
C ASN A 79 -0.39 13.89 -0.22
N LYS A 80 -1.53 14.44 0.22
CA LYS A 80 -2.53 15.01 -0.70
C LYS A 80 -1.97 16.16 -1.53
N GLN A 81 -1.14 17.02 -0.93
CA GLN A 81 -0.51 18.14 -1.64
C GLN A 81 0.34 17.67 -2.82
N LYS A 82 1.12 16.58 -2.64
CA LYS A 82 1.85 15.95 -3.76
C LYS A 82 0.89 15.51 -4.86
N ALA A 83 -0.21 14.82 -4.52
CA ALA A 83 -1.20 14.40 -5.52
C ALA A 83 -1.83 15.59 -6.27
N ASP A 84 -2.16 16.68 -5.57
CA ASP A 84 -2.75 17.89 -6.15
C ASP A 84 -1.78 18.64 -7.06
N SER A 85 -0.46 18.58 -6.78
CA SER A 85 0.60 19.20 -7.59
C SER A 85 0.94 18.45 -8.89
N LEU A 86 0.51 17.19 -9.03
CA LEU A 86 0.87 16.36 -10.19
C LEU A 86 0.04 16.70 -11.43
N SER A 87 0.73 16.76 -12.56
CA SER A 87 0.09 16.91 -13.87
C SER A 87 -0.76 15.68 -14.22
N VAL A 88 -1.71 15.84 -15.15
CA VAL A 88 -2.50 14.72 -15.68
C VAL A 88 -1.60 13.60 -16.22
N LYS A 89 -0.54 13.95 -16.96
CA LYS A 89 0.41 12.96 -17.50
C LYS A 89 1.10 12.18 -16.37
N ASP A 90 1.52 12.85 -15.29
CA ASP A 90 2.20 12.17 -14.17
C ASP A 90 1.26 11.24 -13.40
N ILE A 91 0.00 11.64 -13.22
CA ILE A 91 -1.03 10.79 -12.59
C ILE A 91 -1.25 9.52 -13.42
N ILE A 92 -1.42 9.66 -14.74
CA ILE A 92 -1.59 8.51 -15.63
C ILE A 92 -0.35 7.62 -15.62
N ARG A 93 0.86 8.19 -15.76
CA ARG A 93 2.14 7.43 -15.73
C ARG A 93 2.31 6.64 -14.43
N ARG A 94 2.03 7.26 -13.28
CA ARG A 94 2.07 6.58 -11.97
C ARG A 94 1.07 5.43 -11.93
N TRP A 95 -0.17 5.66 -12.35
CA TRP A 95 -1.19 4.61 -12.37
C TRP A 95 -0.83 3.45 -13.31
N HIS A 96 -0.19 3.75 -14.44
CA HIS A 96 0.25 2.76 -15.43
C HIS A 96 1.37 1.84 -14.92
N ARG A 97 2.11 2.23 -13.87
CA ARG A 97 3.03 1.32 -13.16
C ARG A 97 2.30 0.18 -12.45
N LEU A 98 1.01 0.35 -12.12
CA LEU A 98 0.20 -0.65 -11.39
C LEU A 98 -0.66 -1.49 -12.33
N TYR A 99 -1.14 -0.88 -13.41
CA TYR A 99 -2.11 -1.45 -14.33
C TYR A 99 -1.79 -1.03 -15.75
N LYS A 100 -2.11 -1.87 -16.74
CA LYS A 100 -1.87 -1.54 -18.16
C LYS A 100 -2.54 -0.21 -18.61
N GLY A 101 -3.63 0.20 -17.96
CA GLY A 101 -4.39 1.38 -18.35
C GLY A 101 -5.28 1.14 -19.58
N MET A 102 -6.09 2.15 -19.92
CA MET A 102 -6.92 2.15 -21.13
C MET A 102 -6.11 2.64 -22.33
N LEU A 103 -6.44 2.17 -23.54
CA LEU A 103 -5.77 2.60 -24.78
C LEU A 103 -5.68 4.13 -24.87
N LEU A 104 -6.78 4.83 -24.60
CA LEU A 104 -6.81 6.29 -24.66
C LEU A 104 -5.82 6.95 -23.69
N SER A 105 -5.69 6.43 -22.48
CA SER A 105 -4.72 6.93 -21.50
C SER A 105 -3.27 6.64 -21.90
N GLN A 106 -3.02 5.58 -22.68
CA GLN A 106 -1.68 5.27 -23.23
C GLN A 106 -1.34 6.25 -24.35
N ARG A 107 -2.26 6.46 -25.29
CA ARG A 107 -2.11 7.45 -26.37
C ARG A 107 -1.89 8.87 -25.84
N TYR A 108 -2.53 9.22 -24.72
CA TYR A 108 -2.38 10.54 -24.10
C TYR A 108 -0.99 10.80 -23.49
N ILE A 109 -0.32 9.77 -22.98
CA ILE A 109 1.02 9.92 -22.38
C ILE A 109 2.16 9.74 -23.38
N ASP A 110 1.84 9.22 -24.58
CA ASP A 110 2.73 9.18 -25.74
C ASP A 110 2.72 10.54 -26.43
N ASP A 111 3.87 11.19 -26.53
CA ASP A 111 3.95 12.54 -27.07
C ASP A 111 3.64 12.60 -28.57
N ALA A 112 3.92 11.54 -29.34
CA ALA A 112 3.62 11.48 -30.77
C ALA A 112 2.13 11.28 -31.06
N GLU A 113 1.44 10.52 -30.21
CA GLU A 113 0.00 10.28 -30.37
C GLU A 113 -0.87 11.34 -29.70
N SER A 114 -0.37 12.00 -28.65
CA SER A 114 -1.17 12.94 -27.86
C SER A 114 -1.71 14.13 -28.67
N THR A 115 -1.03 14.53 -29.74
CA THR A 115 -1.45 15.62 -30.63
C THR A 115 -2.60 15.25 -31.57
N THR A 116 -2.91 13.95 -31.70
CA THR A 116 -3.97 13.43 -32.58
C THR A 116 -5.31 13.23 -31.85
N LEU A 117 -5.32 13.43 -30.53
CA LEU A 117 -6.52 13.24 -29.71
C LEU A 117 -7.49 14.40 -29.91
N SER A 118 -8.77 14.06 -30.08
CA SER A 118 -9.86 15.03 -30.06
C SER A 118 -10.06 15.62 -28.66
N ASN A 119 -10.73 16.77 -28.58
CA ASN A 119 -11.03 17.41 -27.30
C ASN A 119 -11.87 16.51 -26.36
N ALA A 120 -12.84 15.75 -26.90
CA ALA A 120 -13.66 14.82 -26.12
C ALA A 120 -12.85 13.65 -25.56
N GLU A 121 -11.88 13.15 -26.32
CA GLU A 121 -10.92 12.15 -25.87
C GLU A 121 -10.03 12.68 -24.73
N ILE A 122 -9.52 13.90 -24.87
CA ILE A 122 -8.72 14.57 -23.83
C ILE A 122 -9.52 14.74 -22.54
N GLU A 123 -10.76 15.21 -22.63
CA GLU A 123 -11.66 15.39 -21.49
C GLU A 123 -11.95 14.06 -20.76
N THR A 124 -12.11 12.98 -21.52
CA THR A 124 -12.27 11.62 -20.97
C THR A 124 -11.03 11.22 -20.15
N VAL A 125 -9.83 11.48 -20.66
CA VAL A 125 -8.57 11.18 -19.95
C VAL A 125 -8.41 12.04 -18.71
N HIS A 126 -8.76 13.33 -18.77
CA HIS A 126 -8.70 14.23 -17.61
C HIS A 126 -9.64 13.75 -16.50
N SER A 127 -10.88 13.40 -16.85
CA SER A 127 -11.85 12.83 -15.91
C SER A 127 -11.34 11.53 -15.27
N LEU A 128 -10.71 10.66 -16.07
CA LEU A 128 -10.08 9.44 -15.57
C LEU A 128 -8.90 9.74 -14.62
N ALA A 129 -8.08 10.73 -14.95
CA ALA A 129 -6.96 11.15 -14.13
C ALA A 129 -7.41 11.67 -12.76
N GLU A 130 -8.54 12.39 -12.67
CA GLU A 130 -9.08 12.81 -11.36
C GLU A 130 -9.44 11.63 -10.46
N ILE A 131 -9.99 10.56 -11.04
CA ILE A 131 -10.28 9.32 -10.31
C ILE A 131 -8.96 8.71 -9.82
N TYR A 132 -7.93 8.65 -10.67
CA TYR A 132 -6.64 8.07 -10.30
C TYR A 132 -5.91 8.92 -9.26
N ARG A 133 -5.97 10.25 -9.35
CA ARG A 133 -5.39 11.16 -8.34
C ARG A 133 -5.95 10.86 -6.95
N LYS A 134 -7.27 10.76 -6.84
CA LYS A 134 -7.94 10.39 -5.57
C LYS A 134 -7.47 9.04 -5.02
N ARG A 135 -7.26 8.06 -5.90
CA ARG A 135 -6.76 6.73 -5.51
C ARG A 135 -5.29 6.75 -5.10
N LEU A 136 -4.46 7.57 -5.74
CA LEU A 136 -3.03 7.63 -5.49
C LEU A 136 -2.65 8.20 -4.12
N TYR A 137 -3.53 8.92 -3.42
CA TYR A 137 -3.32 9.32 -2.03
C TYR A 137 -4.21 8.55 -1.03
N ASP A 138 -4.92 7.50 -1.47
CA ASP A 138 -5.83 6.72 -0.63
C ASP A 138 -5.12 5.51 -0.01
N ILE A 139 -5.03 5.46 1.32
CA ILE A 139 -4.37 4.36 2.05
C ILE A 139 -5.11 3.03 1.93
N SER A 140 -6.43 3.04 1.70
CA SER A 140 -7.17 1.80 1.45
C SER A 140 -6.82 1.21 0.09
N TRP A 141 -6.60 2.05 -0.93
CA TRP A 141 -6.04 1.61 -2.21
C TRP A 141 -4.61 1.10 -2.05
N PHE A 142 -3.75 1.83 -1.35
CA PHE A 142 -2.38 1.41 -1.05
C PHE A 142 -2.35 0.03 -0.39
N MET A 143 -3.05 -0.13 0.75
CA MET A 143 -3.08 -1.37 1.51
C MET A 143 -3.73 -2.52 0.74
N ARG A 144 -4.72 -2.24 -0.13
CA ARG A 144 -5.31 -3.26 -1.00
C ARG A 144 -4.27 -3.84 -1.96
N LEU A 145 -3.47 -2.99 -2.60
CA LEU A 145 -2.47 -3.42 -3.59
C LEU A 145 -1.25 -4.09 -2.95
N LEU A 146 -0.96 -3.78 -1.69
CA LEU A 146 0.01 -4.51 -0.88
C LEU A 146 -0.53 -5.89 -0.52
N ASN A 147 -1.68 -5.93 0.14
CA ASN A 147 -2.26 -7.17 0.67
C ASN A 147 -2.62 -8.17 -0.43
N GLU A 148 -3.20 -7.71 -1.55
CA GLU A 148 -3.56 -8.59 -2.67
C GLU A 148 -2.32 -9.25 -3.28
N TYR A 149 -1.25 -8.48 -3.50
CA TYR A 149 -0.02 -8.99 -4.08
C TYR A 149 0.59 -10.10 -3.22
N ILE A 150 0.70 -9.86 -1.91
CA ILE A 150 1.26 -10.83 -0.96
C ILE A 150 0.36 -12.07 -0.85
N ALA A 151 -0.96 -11.88 -0.73
CA ALA A 151 -1.91 -13.00 -0.65
C ALA A 151 -1.83 -13.90 -1.88
N ARG A 152 -1.77 -13.31 -3.09
CA ARG A 152 -1.69 -14.10 -4.34
C ARG A 152 -0.38 -14.86 -4.46
N ARG A 153 0.77 -14.25 -4.10
CA ARG A 153 2.06 -14.94 -4.13
C ARG A 153 2.14 -16.04 -3.08
N ALA A 154 1.76 -15.74 -1.84
CA ALA A 154 1.81 -16.70 -0.74
C ALA A 154 0.86 -17.88 -0.97
N ASN A 155 -0.41 -17.64 -1.33
CA ASN A 155 -1.35 -18.72 -1.62
C ASN A 155 -0.88 -19.61 -2.79
N LYS A 156 -0.23 -19.02 -3.81
CA LYS A 156 0.37 -19.79 -4.91
C LYS A 156 1.55 -20.64 -4.45
N GLU A 157 2.43 -20.11 -3.59
CA GLU A 157 3.55 -20.87 -3.01
C GLU A 157 3.10 -21.97 -2.04
N ASP A 158 2.00 -21.74 -1.33
CA ASP A 158 1.40 -22.67 -0.38
C ASP A 158 0.43 -23.67 -1.05
N ASP A 159 0.27 -23.61 -2.38
CA ASP A 159 -0.69 -24.40 -3.16
C ASP A 159 -2.10 -24.45 -2.53
N CYS A 160 -2.57 -23.28 -2.07
CA CYS A 160 -3.83 -23.18 -1.32
C CYS A 160 -4.78 -22.13 -1.91
N THR A 161 -6.06 -22.32 -1.63
CA THR A 161 -7.12 -21.37 -2.00
C THR A 161 -7.73 -20.73 -0.75
N GLY A 162 -8.42 -19.59 -0.93
CA GLY A 162 -9.11 -18.88 0.15
C GLY A 162 -8.32 -17.72 0.76
N HIS A 163 -8.76 -17.27 1.93
CA HIS A 163 -8.26 -16.05 2.56
C HIS A 163 -6.85 -16.22 3.14
N PHE A 164 -5.95 -15.31 2.78
CA PHE A 164 -4.63 -15.19 3.40
C PHE A 164 -4.65 -14.25 4.62
N TRP A 165 -5.43 -13.16 4.52
CA TRP A 165 -5.61 -12.16 5.58
C TRP A 165 -6.89 -12.41 6.37
N GLU A 166 -6.88 -12.12 7.68
CA GLU A 166 -8.03 -12.22 8.61
C GLU A 166 -9.21 -11.37 8.18
N GLY A 167 -8.92 -10.33 7.40
CA GLY A 167 -9.91 -9.58 6.67
C GLY A 167 -9.36 -8.21 6.34
N ARG A 168 -10.09 -7.20 6.81
CA ARG A 168 -9.75 -5.80 6.60
C ARG A 168 -8.59 -5.39 7.52
N PHE A 169 -7.56 -4.72 6.97
CA PHE A 169 -6.50 -4.09 7.77
C PHE A 169 -7.03 -3.14 8.85
N LYS A 170 -6.41 -3.07 10.01
CA LYS A 170 -6.73 -2.05 11.04
C LYS A 170 -6.04 -0.75 10.67
N SER A 171 -6.66 0.39 10.97
CA SER A 171 -6.11 1.72 10.71
C SER A 171 -6.35 2.59 11.93
N GLN A 172 -5.29 3.14 12.50
CA GLN A 172 -5.31 4.02 13.66
C GLN A 172 -4.72 5.37 13.28
N ALA A 173 -5.46 6.46 13.49
CA ALA A 173 -4.96 7.83 13.28
C ALA A 173 -3.92 8.18 14.35
N LEU A 174 -2.81 8.81 13.96
CA LEU A 174 -1.76 9.31 14.85
C LEU A 174 -1.88 10.84 14.92
N LEU A 175 -2.42 11.35 16.03
CA LEU A 175 -2.90 12.75 16.13
C LEU A 175 -1.83 13.75 16.58
N ASP A 176 -0.77 13.28 17.23
CA ASP A 176 0.29 14.13 17.76
C ASP A 176 1.69 13.55 17.45
N GLU A 177 2.70 14.42 17.47
CA GLU A 177 4.08 14.06 17.12
C GLU A 177 4.69 13.03 18.09
N ALA A 178 4.30 13.07 19.37
CA ALA A 178 4.79 12.10 20.36
C ALA A 178 4.22 10.71 20.09
N SER A 179 2.92 10.62 19.76
CA SER A 179 2.26 9.39 19.33
C SER A 179 2.86 8.86 18.02
N LEU A 180 3.21 9.74 17.08
CA LEU A 180 3.89 9.35 15.84
C LEU A 180 5.30 8.81 16.13
N ALA A 181 6.12 9.54 16.88
CA ALA A 181 7.48 9.12 17.23
C ALA A 181 7.48 7.80 18.02
N ALA A 182 6.60 7.68 19.01
CA ALA A 182 6.42 6.45 19.78
C ALA A 182 5.95 5.28 18.90
N CYS A 183 5.05 5.53 17.95
CA CYS A 183 4.58 4.50 17.01
C CYS A 183 5.70 4.07 16.05
N MET A 184 6.47 5.01 15.50
CA MET A 184 7.61 4.70 14.63
C MET A 184 8.67 3.90 15.39
N ALA A 185 9.08 4.35 16.58
CA ALA A 185 9.99 3.61 17.43
C ALA A 185 9.44 2.21 17.81
N TYR A 186 8.16 2.11 18.13
CA TYR A 186 7.51 0.82 18.39
C TYR A 186 7.58 -0.11 17.18
N VAL A 187 7.28 0.41 15.98
CA VAL A 187 7.30 -0.36 14.74
C VAL A 187 8.71 -0.84 14.44
N ASP A 188 9.70 0.05 14.44
CA ASP A 188 11.10 -0.30 14.14
C ASP A 188 11.69 -1.28 15.17
N LEU A 189 11.28 -1.18 16.43
CA LEU A 189 11.75 -2.08 17.50
C LEU A 189 10.98 -3.40 17.58
N ASN A 190 9.89 -3.60 16.84
CA ASN A 190 9.11 -4.84 16.93
C ASN A 190 9.88 -6.09 16.48
N PRO A 191 10.64 -6.08 15.37
CA PRO A 191 11.49 -7.23 15.00
C PRO A 191 12.50 -7.58 16.10
N VAL A 192 13.14 -6.57 16.72
CA VAL A 192 14.10 -6.78 17.82
C VAL A 192 13.42 -7.35 19.06
N ARG A 193 12.27 -6.79 19.46
CA ARG A 193 11.49 -7.26 20.62
C ARG A 193 10.96 -8.68 20.46
N ALA A 194 10.72 -9.11 19.22
CA ALA A 194 10.31 -10.47 18.90
C ALA A 194 11.49 -11.43 18.70
N CYS A 195 12.73 -10.99 18.94
CA CYS A 195 13.96 -11.74 18.69
C CYS A 195 14.10 -12.20 17.23
N LEU A 196 13.57 -11.41 16.28
CA LEU A 196 13.64 -11.66 14.83
C LEU A 196 14.75 -10.86 14.14
N ALA A 197 15.45 -9.99 14.89
CA ALA A 197 16.60 -9.20 14.46
C ALA A 197 17.54 -8.95 15.64
N ASP A 198 18.86 -8.92 15.38
CA ASP A 198 19.88 -8.61 16.38
C ASP A 198 19.90 -7.10 16.71
N THR A 199 20.31 -6.74 17.93
CA THR A 199 20.50 -5.34 18.38
C THR A 199 21.73 -4.69 17.80
#